data_AF-A0A968SF21-F1
#
_entry.id   AF-A0A968SF21-F1
#
_cell.length_a   1.000
_cell.length_b   1.000
_cell.length_c   1.000
_cell.angle_alpha   90.00
_cell.angle_beta   90.00
_cell.angle_gamma   90.00
#
_symmetry.space_group_name_H-M   'P 1'
#
loop_
_entity.id
_entity.type
_entity.pdbx_description
1 polymer ?
#
loop_
_entity_poly.entity_id
_entity_poly.type
_entity_poly.pdbx_seq_one_letter_code
_entity_poly.pdbx_strand_id
1 'polypeptide(L)' 'TGKTSYIERFNNTLRQRVGRLVRKTLSFSKKLENHIGAVWNFVHHYNALLRA' A
#
# COMPACT_ATOMS: atom_id res chain seq x y z
N THR A 1 -11.18 -12.29 -20.08
CA THR A 1 -12.00 -11.53 -19.10
C THR A 1 -11.15 -11.20 -17.88
N GLY A 2 -10.52 -10.02 -17.87
CA GLY A 2 -9.62 -9.58 -16.78
C GLY A 2 -10.38 -8.91 -15.63
N LYS A 3 -11.34 -9.61 -15.00
CA LYS A 3 -12.14 -9.04 -13.91
C LYS A 3 -11.34 -8.85 -12.60
N THR A 4 -10.13 -9.39 -12.50
CA THR A 4 -9.26 -9.28 -11.32
C THR A 4 -8.01 -8.44 -11.56
N SER A 5 -7.69 -8.09 -12.81
CA SER A 5 -6.41 -7.48 -13.17
C SER A 5 -6.18 -6.11 -12.52
N TYR A 6 -7.25 -5.34 -12.30
CA TYR A 6 -7.17 -4.06 -11.61
C TYR A 6 -6.82 -4.23 -10.12
N ILE A 7 -7.39 -5.25 -9.45
CA ILE A 7 -7.05 -5.57 -8.06
C ILE A 7 -5.62 -6.09 -7.97
N GLU A 8 -5.20 -6.95 -8.90
CA GLU A 8 -3.83 -7.49 -8.94
C GLU A 8 -2.80 -6.36 -9.11
N ARG A 9 -3.06 -5.42 -10.03
CA ARG A 9 -2.22 -4.24 -10.23
C ARG A 9 -2.16 -3.38 -8.97
N PHE A 10 -3.31 -3.11 -8.35
CA PHE A 10 -3.37 -2.33 -7.10
C PHE A 10 -2.56 -3.00 -5.98
N ASN A 11 -2.75 -4.31 -5.77
CA ASN A 11 -2.04 -5.09 -4.76
C ASN A 11 -0.52 -5.07 -5.01
N ASN A 12 -0.09 -5.13 -6.27
CA ASN A 12 1.32 -5.02 -6.62
C ASN A 12 1.86 -3.61 -6.31
N THR A 13 1.15 -2.55 -6.66
CA THR A 13 1.54 -1.16 -6.33
C THR A 13 1.62 -0.94 -4.82
N LEU A 14 0.63 -1.41 -4.06
CA LEU A 14 0.61 -1.32 -2.60
C LEU A 14 1.84 -2.03 -2.00
N ARG A 15 2.17 -3.24 -2.48
CA ARG A 15 3.34 -4.01 -2.02
C ARG A 15 4.66 -3.28 -2.29
N GLN A 16 4.79 -2.68 -3.47
CA GLN A 16 6.01 -1.94 -3.86
C GLN A 16 6.18 -0.64 -3.08
N ARG A 17 5.08 0.07 -2.78
CA ARG A 17 5.11 1.39 -2.12
C ARG A 17 5.09 1.30 -0.60
N VAL A 18 4.44 0.29 -0.02
CA VAL A 18 4.31 0.12 1.43
C VAL A 18 5.14 -1.07 1.89
N GLY A 19 6.48 -0.93 1.81
CA GLY A 19 7.43 -1.99 2.18
C GLY A 19 7.32 -2.46 3.64
N ARG A 20 6.68 -1.66 4.52
CA ARG A 20 6.39 -2.02 5.91
C ARG A 20 5.48 -3.26 6.01
N LEU A 21 4.58 -3.48 5.05
CA LEU A 21 3.66 -4.62 5.05
C LEU A 21 4.30 -5.93 4.57
N VAL A 22 5.52 -5.87 4.00
CA VAL A 22 6.13 -6.98 3.27
C VAL A 22 7.34 -7.54 4.00
N ARG A 23 8.12 -6.69 4.68
CA ARG A 23 9.40 -7.08 5.29
C ARG A 23 9.28 -7.18 6.80
N LYS A 24 9.86 -8.25 7.37
CA LYS A 24 10.03 -8.44 8.83
C LYS A 24 11.27 -7.72 9.41
N THR A 25 12.10 -7.11 8.57
CA THR A 25 13.37 -6.49 8.94
C THR A 25 13.24 -4.96 9.10
N LEU A 26 14.30 -4.16 8.95
CA LEU A 26 14.42 -2.74 9.31
C LEU A 26 13.22 -1.81 9.00
N SER A 27 12.41 -2.12 7.99
CA SER A 27 11.21 -1.35 7.63
C SER A 27 9.91 -1.81 8.31
N PHE A 28 9.94 -2.88 9.11
CA PHE A 28 8.78 -3.37 9.84
C PHE A 28 8.41 -2.39 10.96
N SER A 29 7.12 -2.11 11.13
CA SER A 29 6.70 -1.22 12.20
C SER A 29 6.43 -2.01 13.47
N LYS A 30 7.06 -1.60 14.57
CA LYS A 30 6.82 -2.20 15.89
C LYS A 30 5.48 -1.77 16.50
N LYS A 31 4.87 -0.71 15.98
CA LYS A 31 3.57 -0.18 16.43
C LYS A 31 2.53 -0.36 15.35
N LEU A 32 1.35 -0.86 15.75
CA LEU A 32 0.25 -1.08 14.83
C LEU A 32 -0.28 0.23 14.24
N GLU A 33 -0.32 1.32 15.01
CA GLU A 33 -0.82 2.61 14.52
C GLU A 33 0.02 3.13 13.34
N ASN A 34 1.34 2.92 13.39
CA ASN A 34 2.25 3.31 12.31
C ASN A 34 2.08 2.46 11.04
N HIS A 35 1.63 1.20 11.18
CA HIS A 35 1.22 0.40 10.03
C HIS A 35 -0.06 0.94 9.41
N ILE A 36 -1.09 1.17 10.23
CA ILE A 36 -2.38 1.71 9.78
C ILE A 36 -2.17 3.07 9.10
N GLY A 37 -1.41 3.97 9.72
CA GLY A 37 -1.10 5.29 9.17
C GLY A 37 -0.33 5.23 7.84
N ALA A 38 0.59 4.28 7.67
CA ALA A 38 1.29 4.08 6.40
C ALA A 38 0.34 3.65 5.27
N VAL A 39 -0.63 2.77 5.56
CA VAL A 39 -1.65 2.37 4.59
C VAL A 39 -2.57 3.54 4.26
N TRP A 40 -3.05 4.28 5.27
CA TRP A 40 -3.88 5.47 5.10
C TRP A 40 -3.20 6.51 4.21
N ASN A 41 -1.95 6.85 4.50
CA ASN A 41 -1.16 7.79 3.69
C ASN A 41 -1.01 7.33 2.24
N PHE A 42 -0.75 6.03 2.03
CA PHE A 42 -0.68 5.47 0.68
C PHE A 42 -2.01 5.61 -0.07
N VAL A 43 -3.13 5.24 0.56
CA VAL A 43 -4.45 5.28 -0.08
C VAL A 43 -4.85 6.72 -0.44
N HIS A 44 -4.63 7.68 0.46
CA HIS A 44 -4.91 9.08 0.17
C HIS A 44 -4.08 9.62 -0.98
N HIS A 45 -2.77 9.36 -0.97
CA HIS A 45 -1.88 9.81 -2.03
C HIS A 45 -2.23 9.15 -3.38
N TYR A 46 -2.48 7.85 -3.38
CA TYR A 46 -2.89 7.09 -4.57
C TYR A 46 -4.20 7.63 -5.16
N ASN A 47 -5.21 7.87 -4.31
CA ASN A 47 -6.49 8.42 -4.74
C ASN A 47 -6.37 9.86 -5.23
N ALA A 48 -5.51 10.68 -4.63
CA ALA A 48 -5.25 12.04 -5.12
C ALA A 48 -4.61 12.02 -6.51
N LEU A 49 -3.64 11.13 -6.75
CA LEU A 49 -3.02 10.96 -8.08
C LEU A 49 -3.99 10.45 -9.15
N LEU A 50 -5.00 9.65 -8.78
CA LEU A 50 -6.02 9.18 -9.72
C LEU A 50 -7.05 10.25 -10.09
N ARG A 51 -7.18 11.30 -9.28
CA ARG A 51 -8.11 12.42 -9.48
C ARG A 51 -7.47 13.62 -10.20
N ALA A 52 -6.14 13.62 -10.35
CA ALA A 52 -5.37 14.61 -11.10
C ALA A 52 -5.28 14.19 -12.58
#